data_AF-A0A940FFF9-F1
#
_entry.id   AF-A0A940FFF9-F1
#
_cell.length_a   1.000
_cell.length_b   1.000
_cell.length_c   1.000
_cell.angle_alpha   90.00
_cell.angle_beta   90.00
_cell.angle_gamma   90.00
#
_symmetry.space_group_name_H-M   'P 1'
#
loop_
_entity.id
_entity.type
_entity.pdbx_description
1 polymer ?
#
loop_
_entity_poly.entity_id
_entity_poly.type
_entity_poly.pdbx_seq_one_letter_code
_entity_poly.pdbx_strand_id
1 'polypeptide(L)'
;MPLSEQTGALVRSLARLTAEHIGRGPNKLRATSGQDMICIVLSGTLTKSERLLVANGEAEFVVNLRRACFRAMLPALEQAARDVTGRDVLAVLSDHNTEADISSVSFVFAPELTEVSSGDLATSQDREPPGDNAPRELAIGLFADADRAWTAVEGFPASASLA
;
A
#
# COMPACT_ATOMS: atom_id res chain seq x y z
N MET A 1 -1.20 19.06 5.06
CA MET A 1 -2.20 18.63 4.05
C MET A 1 -3.11 17.57 4.67
N PRO A 2 -4.45 17.59 4.50
CA PRO A 2 -5.33 16.53 5.00
C PRO A 2 -4.99 15.15 4.42
N LEU A 3 -5.26 14.07 5.15
CA LEU A 3 -4.92 12.69 4.74
C LEU A 3 -5.53 12.29 3.39
N SER A 4 -6.75 12.74 3.09
CA SER A 4 -7.41 12.49 1.79
C SER A 4 -6.68 13.17 0.63
N GLU A 5 -6.17 14.39 0.85
CA GLU A 5 -5.42 15.14 -0.15
C GLU A 5 -4.01 14.56 -0.35
N GLN A 6 -3.34 14.13 0.74
CA GLN A 6 -2.09 13.38 0.69
C GLN A 6 -2.26 12.08 -0.12
N THR A 7 -3.31 11.32 0.17
CA THR A 7 -3.64 10.09 -0.55
C THR A 7 -3.82 10.35 -2.04
N GLY A 8 -4.59 11.38 -2.41
CA GLY A 8 -4.78 11.75 -3.81
C GLY A 8 -3.49 12.17 -4.52
N ALA A 9 -2.60 12.91 -3.84
CA ALA A 9 -1.30 13.31 -4.38
C ALA A 9 -0.36 12.12 -4.59
N LEU A 10 -0.35 11.16 -3.66
CA LEU A 10 0.46 9.95 -3.77
C LEU A 10 -0.04 9.02 -4.89
N VAL A 11 -1.35 8.87 -5.04
CA VAL A 11 -1.98 8.13 -6.16
C VAL A 11 -1.54 8.69 -7.51
N ARG A 12 -1.53 10.02 -7.68
CA ARG A 12 -1.05 10.67 -8.92
C ARG A 12 0.43 10.41 -9.17
N SER A 13 1.25 10.47 -8.12
CA SER A 13 2.68 10.20 -8.21
C SER A 13 2.96 8.76 -8.64
N LEU A 14 2.25 7.78 -8.06
CA LEU A 14 2.36 6.38 -8.43
C LEU A 14 1.93 6.13 -9.88
N ALA A 15 0.80 6.71 -10.32
CA ALA A 15 0.32 6.59 -11.69
C ALA A 15 1.34 7.13 -12.70
N ARG A 16 1.93 8.31 -12.42
CA ARG A 16 2.98 8.91 -13.25
C ARG A 16 4.23 8.03 -13.31
N LEU A 17 4.78 7.64 -12.17
CA LEU A 17 6.01 6.83 -12.09
C LEU A 17 5.84 5.46 -12.78
N THR A 18 4.65 4.87 -12.65
CA THR A 18 4.28 3.64 -13.36
C THR A 18 4.30 3.84 -14.87
N ALA A 19 3.69 4.93 -15.36
CA ALA A 19 3.71 5.24 -16.78
C ALA A 19 5.13 5.49 -17.32
N GLU A 20 5.98 6.16 -16.56
CA GLU A 20 7.38 6.44 -16.93
C GLU A 20 8.24 5.18 -16.98
N HIS A 21 8.12 4.27 -16.01
CA HIS A 21 9.00 3.10 -15.89
C HIS A 21 8.50 1.86 -16.62
N ILE A 22 7.18 1.70 -16.74
CA ILE A 22 6.55 0.51 -17.35
C ILE A 22 6.03 0.85 -18.76
N GLY A 23 6.02 2.13 -19.13
CA GLY A 23 5.54 2.61 -20.44
C GLY A 23 4.01 2.69 -20.55
N ARG A 24 3.29 2.38 -19.47
CA ARG A 24 1.83 2.46 -19.37
C ARG A 24 1.40 2.72 -17.94
N GLY A 25 0.48 3.65 -17.76
CA GLY A 25 -0.21 3.86 -16.48
C GLY A 25 -1.33 2.83 -16.26
N PRO A 26 -1.69 2.53 -15.00
CA PRO A 26 -2.82 1.66 -14.67
C PRO A 26 -4.16 2.22 -15.20
N ASN A 27 -5.13 1.34 -15.47
CA ASN A 27 -6.46 1.77 -15.92
C ASN A 27 -7.29 2.36 -14.78
N LYS A 28 -7.19 1.76 -13.60
CA LYS A 28 -7.91 2.17 -12.40
C LYS A 28 -6.96 2.12 -11.22
N LEU A 29 -7.07 3.10 -10.33
CA LEU A 29 -6.43 3.08 -9.01
C LEU A 29 -7.48 3.36 -7.95
N ARG A 30 -7.31 2.74 -6.79
CA ARG A 30 -8.08 3.02 -5.58
C ARG A 30 -7.12 3.04 -4.41
N ALA A 31 -7.31 3.98 -3.50
CA ALA A 31 -6.49 4.08 -2.31
C ALA A 31 -7.34 4.05 -1.04
N THR A 32 -6.78 3.43 0.00
CA THR A 32 -7.25 3.46 1.38
C THR A 32 -6.13 3.96 2.26
N SER A 33 -6.46 4.83 3.22
CA SER A 33 -5.48 5.44 4.12
C SER A 33 -5.88 5.20 5.58
N GLY A 34 -4.93 4.79 6.38
CA GLY A 34 -5.01 4.73 7.84
C GLY A 34 -4.06 5.74 8.47
N GLN A 35 -3.88 5.66 9.78
CA GLN A 35 -3.02 6.58 10.53
C GLN A 35 -1.57 6.55 10.01
N ASP A 36 -0.99 5.37 9.84
CA ASP A 36 0.43 5.20 9.52
C ASP A 36 0.66 4.44 8.20
N MET A 37 -0.38 4.31 7.37
CA MET A 37 -0.27 3.60 6.10
C MET A 37 -1.20 4.16 5.03
N ILE A 38 -0.74 4.18 3.79
CA ILE A 38 -1.58 4.32 2.60
C ILE A 38 -1.40 3.07 1.73
N CYS A 39 -2.49 2.40 1.40
CA CYS A 39 -2.51 1.27 0.46
C CYS A 39 -3.21 1.69 -0.83
N ILE A 40 -2.62 1.38 -1.97
CA ILE A 40 -3.14 1.69 -3.30
C ILE A 40 -3.25 0.39 -4.08
N VAL A 41 -4.45 0.09 -4.56
CA VAL A 41 -4.72 -1.04 -5.44
C VAL A 41 -4.90 -0.52 -6.87
N LEU A 42 -4.23 -1.17 -7.81
CA LEU A 42 -4.19 -0.85 -9.22
C LEU A 42 -4.80 -2.02 -10.00
N SER A 43 -5.59 -1.73 -11.03
CA SER A 43 -6.08 -2.76 -11.95
C SER A 43 -5.92 -2.34 -13.42
N GLY A 44 -5.88 -3.34 -14.30
CA GLY A 44 -5.62 -3.11 -15.72
C GLY A 44 -4.19 -2.61 -15.95
N THR A 45 -3.23 -3.22 -15.25
CA THR A 45 -1.84 -2.81 -15.19
C THR A 45 -0.98 -3.45 -16.27
N LEU A 46 -1.36 -4.63 -16.76
CA LEU A 46 -0.61 -5.32 -17.80
C LEU A 46 -0.59 -4.53 -19.11
N THR A 47 0.58 -4.47 -19.72
CA THR A 47 0.77 -4.03 -21.10
C THR A 47 0.23 -5.07 -22.07
N LYS A 48 0.13 -4.70 -23.36
CA LYS A 48 -0.29 -5.65 -24.41
C LYS A 48 0.67 -6.85 -24.50
N SER A 49 1.96 -6.59 -24.38
CA SER A 49 3.03 -7.59 -24.44
C SER A 49 2.94 -8.56 -23.26
N GLU A 50 2.73 -8.03 -22.05
CA GLU A 50 2.61 -8.85 -20.84
C GLU A 50 1.34 -9.71 -20.87
N ARG A 51 0.20 -9.17 -21.34
CA ARG A 51 -1.01 -10.00 -21.54
C ARG A 51 -0.77 -11.17 -22.50
N LEU A 52 0.00 -10.94 -23.57
CA LEU A 52 0.36 -12.00 -24.50
C LEU A 52 1.25 -13.06 -23.81
N LEU A 53 2.22 -12.65 -23.01
CA LEU A 53 3.08 -13.57 -22.25
C LEU A 53 2.26 -14.42 -21.28
N VAL A 54 1.40 -13.80 -20.48
CA VAL A 54 0.50 -14.51 -19.55
C VAL A 54 -0.38 -15.52 -20.30
N ALA A 55 -0.96 -15.13 -21.43
CA ALA A 55 -1.78 -16.03 -22.25
C ALA A 55 -1.01 -17.23 -22.84
N ASN A 56 0.32 -17.16 -22.90
CA ASN A 56 1.19 -18.24 -23.37
C ASN A 56 1.85 -19.02 -22.21
N GLY A 57 1.40 -18.84 -20.97
CA GLY A 57 1.90 -19.58 -19.81
C GLY A 57 3.09 -18.93 -19.09
N GLU A 58 3.49 -17.72 -19.48
CA GLU A 58 4.68 -17.03 -18.93
C GLU A 58 4.34 -16.06 -17.79
N ALA A 59 3.35 -16.43 -16.95
CA ALA A 59 2.85 -15.57 -15.87
C ALA A 59 3.94 -15.26 -14.82
N GLU A 60 4.71 -16.27 -14.40
CA GLU A 60 5.78 -16.08 -13.42
C GLU A 60 6.88 -15.14 -13.93
N PHE A 61 7.21 -15.22 -15.21
CA PHE A 61 8.16 -14.30 -15.84
C PHE A 61 7.66 -12.85 -15.74
N VAL A 62 6.39 -12.61 -16.04
CA VAL A 62 5.80 -11.26 -15.92
C VAL A 62 5.79 -10.77 -14.47
N VAL A 63 5.47 -11.63 -13.49
CA VAL A 63 5.56 -11.27 -12.06
C VAL A 63 6.98 -10.85 -11.69
N ASN A 64 7.99 -11.62 -12.12
CA ASN A 64 9.39 -11.31 -11.83
C ASN A 64 9.87 -10.03 -12.51
N LEU A 65 9.46 -9.80 -13.76
CA LEU A 65 9.72 -8.54 -14.48
C LEU A 65 9.12 -7.35 -13.71
N ARG A 66 7.85 -7.45 -13.31
CA ARG A 66 7.14 -6.38 -12.57
C ARG A 66 7.80 -6.10 -11.23
N ARG A 67 8.25 -7.13 -10.51
CA ARG A 67 9.03 -6.99 -9.27
C ARG A 67 10.36 -6.26 -9.50
N ALA A 68 11.05 -6.53 -10.60
CA ALA A 68 12.29 -5.84 -10.95
C ALA A 68 12.04 -4.37 -11.30
N CYS A 69 11.04 -4.07 -12.14
CA CYS A 69 10.65 -2.70 -12.48
C CYS A 69 10.21 -1.91 -11.24
N PHE A 70 9.43 -2.51 -10.34
CA PHE A 70 8.99 -1.85 -9.12
C PHE A 70 10.18 -1.53 -8.21
N ARG A 71 11.14 -2.44 -8.06
CA ARG A 71 12.35 -2.21 -7.29
C ARG A 71 13.18 -1.04 -7.82
N ALA A 72 13.23 -0.88 -9.14
CA ALA A 72 13.94 0.24 -9.77
C ALA A 72 13.27 1.60 -9.47
N MET A 73 11.93 1.65 -9.31
CA MET A 73 11.21 2.89 -8.99
C MET A 73 11.07 3.16 -7.49
N LEU A 74 11.44 2.22 -6.61
CA LEU A 74 11.30 2.35 -5.15
C LEU A 74 11.84 3.68 -4.61
N PRO A 75 13.07 4.13 -4.93
CA PRO A 75 13.60 5.39 -4.40
C PRO A 75 12.75 6.61 -4.77
N ALA A 76 12.20 6.63 -5.99
CA ALA A 76 11.35 7.72 -6.47
C ALA A 76 9.97 7.69 -5.79
N LEU A 77 9.42 6.51 -5.54
CA LEU A 77 8.16 6.34 -4.79
C LEU A 77 8.30 6.77 -3.34
N GLU A 78 9.38 6.35 -2.68
CA GLU A 78 9.69 6.75 -1.32
C GLU A 78 9.86 8.27 -1.21
N GLN A 79 10.56 8.88 -2.16
CA GLN A 79 10.74 10.33 -2.16
C GLN A 79 9.41 11.06 -2.37
N ALA A 80 8.60 10.62 -3.34
CA ALA A 80 7.27 11.20 -3.56
C ALA A 80 6.37 11.07 -2.32
N ALA A 81 6.45 9.94 -1.62
CA ALA A 81 5.71 9.74 -0.38
C ALA A 81 6.18 10.70 0.72
N ARG A 82 7.50 10.85 0.92
CA ARG A 82 8.08 11.83 1.86
C ARG A 82 7.65 13.26 1.54
N ASP A 83 7.73 13.65 0.27
CA ASP A 83 7.37 15.01 -0.17
C ASP A 83 5.88 15.31 0.04
N VAL A 84 5.02 14.31 -0.18
CA VAL A 84 3.56 14.45 -0.04
C VAL A 84 3.12 14.45 1.41
N THR A 85 3.69 13.58 2.25
CA THR A 85 3.21 13.39 3.62
C THR A 85 4.02 14.16 4.66
N GLY A 86 5.27 14.51 4.35
CA GLY A 86 6.23 15.08 5.30
C GLY A 86 6.71 14.07 6.35
N ARG A 87 6.43 12.77 6.16
CA ARG A 87 6.72 11.71 7.14
C ARG A 87 7.82 10.78 6.66
N ASP A 88 8.53 10.19 7.61
CA ASP A 88 9.47 9.12 7.33
C ASP A 88 8.73 7.89 6.77
N VAL A 89 9.26 7.34 5.69
CA VAL A 89 8.74 6.14 5.04
C VAL A 89 9.53 4.95 5.55
N LEU A 90 8.89 4.07 6.31
CA LEU A 90 9.52 2.86 6.84
C LEU A 90 9.65 1.78 5.76
N ALA A 91 8.64 1.67 4.89
CA ALA A 91 8.65 0.71 3.80
C ALA A 91 7.69 1.13 2.68
N VAL A 92 8.08 0.78 1.45
CA VAL A 92 7.17 0.70 0.30
C VAL A 92 7.15 -0.74 -0.18
N LEU A 93 5.97 -1.35 -0.12
CA LEU A 93 5.76 -2.76 -0.46
C LEU A 93 4.91 -2.84 -1.72
N SER A 94 5.14 -3.83 -2.56
CA SER A 94 4.27 -4.12 -3.69
C SER A 94 4.10 -5.60 -3.91
N ASP A 95 2.93 -5.98 -4.41
CA ASP A 95 2.73 -7.30 -5.01
C ASP A 95 1.89 -7.20 -6.28
N HIS A 96 1.98 -8.23 -7.11
CA HIS A 96 1.32 -8.28 -8.41
C HIS A 96 0.72 -9.65 -8.69
N ASN A 97 -0.56 -9.65 -9.05
CA ASN A 97 -1.27 -10.84 -9.54
C ASN A 97 -1.61 -10.61 -11.02
N THR A 98 -0.96 -11.38 -11.89
CA THR A 98 -1.12 -11.30 -13.35
C THR A 98 -2.43 -11.92 -13.84
N GLU A 99 -2.97 -12.91 -13.13
CA GLU A 99 -4.24 -13.57 -13.48
C GLU A 99 -5.43 -12.63 -13.26
N ALA A 100 -5.45 -11.94 -12.11
CA ALA A 100 -6.46 -10.94 -11.81
C ALA A 100 -6.19 -9.57 -12.46
N ASP A 101 -4.99 -9.37 -13.02
CA ASP A 101 -4.44 -8.06 -13.45
C ASP A 101 -4.62 -6.98 -12.36
N ILE A 102 -4.16 -7.33 -11.16
CA ILE A 102 -4.21 -6.48 -9.97
C ILE A 102 -2.79 -6.30 -9.42
N SER A 103 -2.49 -5.09 -8.97
CA SER A 103 -1.32 -4.82 -8.13
C SER A 103 -1.74 -4.12 -6.86
N SER A 104 -1.02 -4.36 -5.77
CA SER A 104 -1.11 -3.56 -4.56
C SER A 104 0.23 -2.86 -4.32
N VAL A 105 0.17 -1.62 -3.84
CA VAL A 105 1.32 -0.86 -3.38
C VAL A 105 0.96 -0.24 -2.03
N SER A 106 1.74 -0.55 -1.01
CA SER A 106 1.53 -0.03 0.35
C SER A 106 2.71 0.82 0.78
N PHE A 107 2.41 2.01 1.30
CA PHE A 107 3.35 2.94 1.90
C PHE A 107 3.13 2.91 3.41
N VAL A 108 4.16 2.50 4.16
CA VAL A 108 4.14 2.45 5.62
C VAL A 108 4.99 3.58 6.15
N PHE A 109 4.42 4.39 7.03
CA PHE A 109 5.04 5.58 7.60
C PHE A 109 5.45 5.34 9.05
N ALA A 110 6.47 6.08 9.52
CA ALA A 110 6.82 6.09 10.93
C ALA A 110 5.68 6.70 11.74
N PRO A 111 5.29 6.12 12.89
CA PRO A 111 4.19 6.65 13.69
C PRO A 111 4.48 8.09 14.09
N GLU A 112 3.45 8.94 14.06
CA GLU A 112 3.54 10.26 14.66
C GLU A 112 3.69 10.07 16.17
N LEU A 113 4.81 10.51 16.74
CA LEU A 113 4.97 10.56 18.18
C LEU A 113 3.95 11.56 18.73
N THR A 114 2.80 11.07 19.17
CA THR A 114 1.93 11.86 20.04
C THR A 114 2.67 12.01 21.36
N GLU A 115 3.16 13.21 21.66
CA GLU A 115 3.64 13.53 23.00
C GLU A 115 2.51 13.19 23.98
N VAL A 116 2.71 12.13 24.76
CA VAL A 116 1.86 11.83 25.90
C VAL A 116 2.15 12.94 26.91
N SER A 117 1.21 13.90 27.04
CA SER A 117 1.28 14.93 28.08
C SER A 117 1.60 14.26 29.42
N SER A 118 2.63 14.76 30.10
CA SER A 118 3.23 14.15 31.30
C SER A 118 2.32 14.10 32.54
N GLY A 119 0.99 14.19 32.39
CA GLY A 119 0.00 14.14 33.47
C GLY A 119 -0.42 12.72 33.89
N ASP A 120 -0.23 11.69 33.05
CA ASP A 120 -0.80 10.35 33.28
C ASP A 120 0.24 9.28 33.69
N LEU A 121 1.47 9.69 34.04
CA LEU A 121 2.46 8.76 34.59
C LEU A 121 2.16 8.44 36.06
N ALA A 122 1.08 7.68 36.29
CA ALA A 122 0.99 6.87 37.49
C ALA A 122 2.10 5.80 37.44
N THR A 123 2.97 5.84 38.45
CA THR A 123 4.14 4.98 38.64
C THR A 123 3.82 3.49 38.46
N SER A 124 4.24 2.90 37.35
CA SER A 124 4.20 1.46 37.10
C SER A 124 5.55 0.81 37.42
N GLN A 125 5.97 0.86 38.68
CA GLN A 125 7.25 0.26 39.09
C GLN A 125 7.22 -1.26 39.34
N ASP A 126 6.08 -1.94 39.17
CA ASP A 126 5.95 -3.39 39.43
C ASP A 126 5.50 -4.22 38.20
N ARG A 127 5.78 -3.78 36.96
CA ARG A 127 5.47 -4.60 35.78
C ARG A 127 6.69 -5.41 35.35
N GLU A 128 6.70 -6.69 35.71
CA GLU A 128 7.63 -7.69 35.19
C GLU A 128 7.64 -7.61 33.64
N PRO A 129 8.81 -7.59 32.97
CA PRO A 129 8.86 -7.47 31.53
C PRO A 129 8.12 -8.67 30.90
N PRO A 130 7.23 -8.44 29.92
CA PRO A 130 6.56 -9.54 29.25
C PRO A 130 7.63 -10.46 28.63
N GLY A 131 7.59 -11.74 28.97
CA GLY A 131 8.51 -12.73 28.41
C GLY A 131 8.42 -12.75 26.88
N ASP A 132 9.51 -13.17 26.22
CA ASP A 132 9.73 -13.14 24.75
C ASP A 132 8.60 -13.73 23.88
N ASN A 133 7.62 -14.41 24.47
CA ASN A 133 6.47 -15.05 23.81
C ASN A 133 5.10 -14.42 24.13
N ALA A 134 5.04 -13.26 24.79
CA ALA A 134 3.77 -12.57 24.98
C ALA A 134 3.22 -12.12 23.61
N PRO A 135 1.97 -12.46 23.23
CA PRO A 135 1.39 -11.98 21.98
C PRO A 135 1.41 -10.46 22.00
N ARG A 136 2.12 -9.86 21.03
CA ARG A 136 2.09 -8.41 20.82
C ARG A 136 0.63 -8.03 20.59
N GLU A 137 0.15 -7.07 21.37
CA GLU A 137 -1.22 -6.59 21.32
C GLU A 137 -1.63 -6.31 19.87
N LEU A 138 -2.62 -7.05 19.37
CA LEU A 138 -3.14 -6.85 18.02
C LEU A 138 -4.00 -5.59 18.02
N ALA A 139 -3.41 -4.45 17.68
CA ALA A 139 -4.16 -3.25 17.38
C ALA A 139 -4.86 -3.41 16.02
N ILE A 140 -6.13 -3.84 16.04
CA ILE A 140 -6.95 -3.92 14.83
C ILE A 140 -7.53 -2.54 14.54
N GLY A 141 -6.88 -1.78 13.66
CA GLY A 141 -7.41 -0.53 13.12
C GLY A 141 -8.23 -0.80 11.85
N LEU A 142 -9.47 -0.30 11.80
CA LEU A 142 -10.26 -0.28 10.57
C LEU A 142 -9.87 0.94 9.72
N PHE A 143 -9.66 0.73 8.41
CA PHE A 143 -9.57 1.86 7.48
C PHE A 143 -10.95 2.50 7.40
N ALA A 144 -11.04 3.80 7.67
CA ALA A 144 -12.29 4.53 7.90
C ALA A 144 -13.33 4.49 6.75
N ASP A 145 -13.02 3.85 5.62
CA ASP A 145 -13.88 3.72 4.44
C ASP A 145 -13.82 2.33 3.75
N ALA A 146 -13.37 1.27 4.44
CA ALA A 146 -13.16 -0.05 3.82
C ALA A 146 -14.41 -0.64 3.15
N ASP A 147 -15.60 -0.51 3.74
CA ASP A 147 -16.83 -1.13 3.25
C ASP A 147 -17.41 -0.48 1.98
N ARG A 148 -17.19 0.83 1.81
CA ARG A 148 -17.52 1.55 0.57
C ARG A 148 -16.45 1.39 -0.52
N ALA A 149 -15.25 0.99 -0.12
CA ALA A 149 -14.12 0.87 -1.04
C ALA A 149 -14.22 -0.35 -1.98
N TRP A 150 -14.85 -1.45 -1.57
CA TRP A 150 -14.91 -2.66 -2.40
C TRP A 150 -16.21 -2.82 -3.20
N THR A 151 -17.32 -2.28 -2.72
CA THR A 151 -18.68 -2.55 -3.27
C THR A 151 -19.08 -1.66 -4.45
N ALA A 152 -18.37 -0.55 -4.71
CA ALA A 152 -18.84 0.50 -5.61
C ALA A 152 -18.13 0.60 -6.98
N VAL A 153 -17.30 -0.37 -7.39
CA VAL A 153 -16.59 -0.29 -8.70
C VAL A 153 -16.78 -1.56 -9.53
N GLU A 154 -17.40 -1.39 -10.69
CA GLU A 154 -17.49 -2.42 -11.73
C GLU A 154 -16.09 -2.92 -12.14
N GLY A 155 -15.92 -4.24 -12.17
CA GLY A 155 -14.69 -4.90 -12.63
C GLY A 155 -13.66 -5.26 -11.54
N PHE A 156 -14.01 -5.13 -10.25
CA PHE A 156 -13.30 -5.82 -9.16
C PHE A 156 -14.07 -7.08 -8.78
N PRO A 157 -13.42 -8.23 -8.49
CA PRO A 157 -14.13 -9.39 -7.97
C PRO A 157 -14.84 -8.99 -6.67
N ALA A 158 -16.16 -9.24 -6.61
CA ALA A 158 -16.93 -9.03 -5.38
C ALA A 158 -16.21 -9.78 -4.25
N SER A 159 -15.98 -9.08 -3.14
CA SER A 159 -15.26 -9.55 -1.95
C SER A 159 -15.36 -11.07 -1.81
N ALA A 160 -14.25 -11.78 -2.00
CA ALA A 160 -14.18 -13.18 -1.61
C ALA A 160 -14.57 -13.21 -0.13
N SER A 161 -15.69 -13.86 0.16
CA SER A 161 -16.11 -14.10 1.54
C SER A 161 -14.91 -14.74 2.24
N LEU A 162 -14.37 -14.05 3.24
CA LEU A 162 -13.47 -14.68 4.19
C LEU A 162 -14.28 -15.79 4.85
N ALA A 163 -13.98 -17.02 4.47
CA ALA A 163 -14.47 -18.23 5.14
C ALA A 163 -13.55 -18.56 6.31
#